data_AF-A0AAW8KPR2-F1
#
_entry.id   AF-A0AAW8KPR2-F1
#
_cell.length_a   1.000
_cell.length_b   1.000
_cell.length_c   1.000
_cell.angle_alpha   90.00
_cell.angle_beta   90.00
_cell.angle_gamma   90.00
#
_symmetry.space_group_name_H-M   'P 1'
#
loop_
_entity.id
_entity.type
_entity.pdbx_description
1 polymer ?
#
loop_
_entity_poly.entity_id
_entity_poly.type
_entity_poly.pdbx_seq_one_letter_code
_entity_poly.pdbx_strand_id
1 'polypeptide(L)'
;MNKILFGDCRTLMAQMIQEGLKAQTCVTSPPYFGLRDYGVDGQLGLESTVDEYVQNMVEVFRLVRELLHEDGTLWLNLGDSYAGSGRGMTRTGLNDGKNPKTKGLILPKQNAAQSNLKPKDLIGIPWKVAFALQADGWYLRQDIIWHKPNPMPGLFYNSELNDFRNL
;
A
#
# COMPACT_ATOMS: atom_id res chain seq x y z
N MET A 1 -22.20 -9.51 -15.47
CA MET A 1 -21.71 -10.80 -14.92
C MET A 1 -20.50 -10.50 -14.07
N ASN A 2 -20.39 -11.08 -12.88
CA ASN A 2 -19.29 -10.80 -11.97
C ASN A 2 -18.25 -11.92 -12.09
N LYS A 3 -16.96 -11.59 -12.12
CA LYS A 3 -15.84 -12.54 -12.08
C LYS A 3 -15.01 -12.27 -10.82
N ILE A 4 -14.43 -13.32 -10.25
CA ILE A 4 -13.38 -13.24 -9.22
C ILE A 4 -12.21 -14.07 -9.74
N LEU A 5 -11.01 -13.50 -9.72
CA LEU A 5 -9.78 -14.17 -10.16
C LEU A 5 -8.83 -14.26 -8.98
N PHE A 6 -8.03 -15.33 -8.94
CA PHE A 6 -7.10 -15.64 -7.84
C PHE A 6 -5.68 -15.76 -8.42
N GLY A 7 -4.74 -15.00 -7.86
CA GLY A 7 -3.35 -14.92 -8.34
C GLY A 7 -2.72 -13.56 -8.01
N ASP A 8 -1.49 -13.33 -8.48
CA ASP A 8 -0.85 -12.03 -8.39
C ASP A 8 -1.57 -11.02 -9.31
N CYS A 9 -1.91 -9.85 -8.77
CA CYS A 9 -2.63 -8.81 -9.51
C CYS A 9 -1.86 -8.31 -10.74
N ARG A 10 -0.52 -8.32 -10.73
CA ARG A 10 0.32 -7.90 -11.85
C ARG A 10 0.16 -8.88 -13.02
N THR A 11 0.27 -10.18 -12.74
CA THR A 11 0.07 -11.25 -13.74
C THR A 11 -1.34 -11.23 -14.31
N LEU A 12 -2.35 -11.08 -13.44
CA LEU A 12 -3.75 -11.08 -13.88
C LEU A 12 -4.10 -9.84 -14.71
N MET A 13 -3.64 -8.64 -14.33
CA MET A 13 -3.86 -7.43 -15.13
C MET A 13 -3.12 -7.48 -16.47
N ALA A 14 -1.88 -7.98 -16.50
CA ALA A 14 -1.15 -8.18 -17.75
C ALA A 14 -1.88 -9.13 -18.72
N GLN A 15 -2.53 -10.19 -18.20
CA GLN A 15 -3.39 -11.07 -19.00
C GLN A 15 -4.65 -10.33 -19.50
N MET A 16 -5.33 -9.55 -18.65
CA MET A 16 -6.49 -8.75 -19.07
C MET A 16 -6.15 -7.75 -20.19
N ILE A 17 -4.98 -7.11 -20.10
CA ILE A 17 -4.46 -6.18 -21.11
C ILE A 17 -4.19 -6.91 -22.43
N GLN A 18 -3.57 -8.10 -22.39
CA GLN A 18 -3.35 -8.95 -23.57
C GLN A 18 -4.65 -9.47 -24.19
N GLU A 19 -5.70 -9.72 -23.39
CA GLU A 19 -7.06 -10.03 -23.86
C GLU A 19 -7.81 -8.80 -24.43
N GLY A 20 -7.21 -7.61 -24.38
CA GLY A 20 -7.83 -6.36 -24.86
C GLY A 20 -8.97 -5.85 -23.96
N LEU A 21 -9.06 -6.33 -22.71
CA LEU A 21 -10.07 -5.88 -21.76
C LEU A 21 -9.79 -4.44 -21.30
N LYS A 22 -10.86 -3.71 -20.99
CA LYS A 22 -10.82 -2.36 -20.44
C LYS A 22 -11.80 -2.19 -19.28
N ALA A 23 -11.46 -1.32 -18.34
CA ALA A 23 -12.31 -0.95 -17.20
C ALA A 23 -12.52 0.58 -17.14
N GLN A 24 -13.67 1.01 -16.63
CA GLN A 24 -13.98 2.44 -16.44
C GLN A 24 -13.41 3.00 -15.13
N THR A 25 -13.40 2.17 -14.08
CA THR A 25 -13.00 2.60 -12.73
C THR A 25 -12.28 1.46 -12.01
N CYS A 26 -11.14 1.78 -11.39
CA CYS A 26 -10.52 0.98 -10.36
C CYS A 26 -10.84 1.59 -8.99
N VAL A 27 -11.28 0.77 -8.03
CA VAL A 27 -11.44 1.17 -6.62
C VAL A 27 -10.69 0.14 -5.79
N THR A 28 -9.70 0.56 -5.01
CA THR A 28 -8.82 -0.38 -4.31
C THR A 28 -8.22 0.18 -3.02
N SER A 29 -7.82 -0.73 -2.14
CA SER A 29 -6.89 -0.49 -1.05
C SER A 29 -5.80 -1.59 -1.13
N PRO A 30 -4.58 -1.28 -1.62
CA PRO A 30 -3.51 -2.27 -1.66
C PRO A 30 -3.06 -2.63 -0.23
N PRO A 31 -2.23 -3.68 -0.05
CA PRO A 31 -1.59 -3.95 1.24
C PRO A 31 -0.85 -2.70 1.76
N TYR A 32 -1.13 -2.29 3.01
CA TYR A 32 -0.51 -1.11 3.61
C TYR A 32 0.91 -1.45 4.10
N PHE A 33 1.87 -0.56 3.81
CA PHE A 33 3.29 -0.75 4.12
C PHE A 33 3.55 -1.08 5.60
N GLY A 34 4.16 -2.24 5.84
CA GLY A 34 4.59 -2.71 7.16
C GLY A 34 3.47 -3.12 8.12
N LEU A 35 2.24 -3.34 7.63
CA LEU A 35 1.06 -3.63 8.48
C LEU A 35 0.76 -5.13 8.66
N ARG A 36 0.73 -5.91 7.57
CA ARG A 36 0.20 -7.29 7.60
C ARG A 36 1.04 -8.23 6.77
N ASP A 37 1.33 -9.39 7.36
CA ASP A 37 1.81 -10.58 6.66
C ASP A 37 0.61 -11.43 6.20
N TYR A 38 0.62 -11.82 4.94
CA TYR A 38 -0.35 -12.69 4.29
C TYR A 38 0.17 -14.13 4.10
N GLY A 39 1.42 -14.41 4.47
CA GLY A 39 2.03 -15.75 4.42
C GLY A 39 2.41 -16.22 3.01
N VAL A 40 2.70 -15.29 2.08
CA VAL A 40 3.02 -15.59 0.68
C VAL A 40 4.31 -14.87 0.26
N ASP A 41 5.20 -15.57 -0.43
CA ASP A 41 6.43 -14.98 -0.99
C ASP A 41 6.11 -13.97 -2.10
N GLY A 42 6.82 -12.84 -2.13
CA GLY A 42 6.58 -11.77 -3.11
C GLY A 42 5.32 -10.93 -2.87
N GLN A 43 4.66 -11.09 -1.72
CA GLN A 43 3.54 -10.25 -1.31
C GLN A 43 3.91 -8.76 -1.23
N LEU A 44 2.96 -7.90 -1.61
CA LEU A 44 3.09 -6.45 -1.49
C LEU A 44 2.85 -5.99 -0.04
N GLY A 45 3.48 -4.90 0.36
CA GLY A 45 3.29 -4.27 1.68
C GLY A 45 4.25 -4.73 2.78
N LEU A 46 5.19 -5.65 2.51
CA LEU A 46 6.26 -6.08 3.41
C LEU A 46 7.69 -5.87 2.85
N GLU A 47 7.82 -4.91 1.94
CA GLU A 47 9.09 -4.46 1.35
C GLU A 47 10.08 -4.00 2.44
N SER A 48 11.39 -4.08 2.14
CA SER A 48 12.44 -3.75 3.11
C SER A 48 12.60 -2.24 3.32
N THR A 49 12.14 -1.44 2.35
CA THR A 49 12.23 0.02 2.37
C THR A 49 10.90 0.66 1.93
N VAL A 50 10.70 1.92 2.30
CA VAL A 50 9.53 2.71 1.86
C VAL A 50 9.58 2.96 0.35
N ASP A 51 10.77 3.14 -0.22
CA ASP A 51 10.91 3.47 -1.63
C ASP A 51 10.70 2.23 -2.52
N GLU A 52 11.08 1.03 -2.06
CA GLU A 52 10.70 -0.25 -2.69
C GLU A 52 9.17 -0.41 -2.75
N TYR A 53 8.46 -0.13 -1.65
CA TYR A 53 7.00 -0.16 -1.64
C TYR A 53 6.39 0.84 -2.64
N VAL A 54 6.91 2.07 -2.68
CA VAL A 54 6.44 3.10 -3.62
C VAL A 54 6.68 2.68 -5.08
N GLN A 55 7.83 2.08 -5.41
CA GLN A 55 8.08 1.55 -6.76
C GLN A 55 7.14 0.38 -7.10
N ASN A 56 6.94 -0.57 -6.18
CA ASN A 56 5.97 -1.66 -6.36
C ASN A 56 4.54 -1.13 -6.58
N MET A 57 4.14 -0.07 -5.88
CA MET A 57 2.84 0.60 -6.13
C MET A 57 2.81 1.22 -7.53
N VAL A 58 3.85 1.94 -7.95
CA VAL A 58 3.94 2.50 -9.30
C VAL A 58 3.83 1.42 -10.38
N GLU A 59 4.51 0.27 -10.23
CA GLU A 59 4.38 -0.86 -11.17
C GLU A 59 2.94 -1.40 -11.27
N VAL A 60 2.30 -1.62 -10.12
CA VAL A 60 0.91 -2.10 -10.04
C VAL A 60 -0.04 -1.09 -10.68
N PHE A 61 0.10 0.20 -10.35
CA PHE A 61 -0.80 1.23 -10.89
C PHE A 61 -0.49 1.61 -12.34
N ARG A 62 0.70 1.34 -12.88
CA ARG A 62 0.95 1.44 -14.32
C ARG A 62 0.13 0.43 -15.11
N LEU A 63 0.03 -0.81 -14.62
CA LEU A 63 -0.88 -1.82 -15.17
C LEU A 63 -2.36 -1.44 -15.02
N VAL A 64 -2.75 -0.81 -13.90
CA VAL A 64 -4.11 -0.24 -13.77
C VAL A 64 -4.36 0.85 -14.82
N ARG A 65 -3.38 1.74 -15.05
CA ARG A 65 -3.48 2.83 -16.05
C ARG A 65 -3.65 2.31 -17.47
N GLU A 66 -2.95 1.23 -17.81
CA GLU A 66 -3.07 0.53 -19.10
C GLU A 66 -4.37 -0.28 -19.22
N LEU A 67 -4.90 -0.83 -18.12
CA LEU A 67 -6.18 -1.55 -18.09
C LEU A 67 -7.42 -0.62 -18.10
N LEU A 68 -7.27 0.66 -17.76
CA LEU A 68 -8.36 1.64 -17.83
C LEU A 68 -8.63 2.15 -19.26
N HIS A 69 -9.84 2.66 -19.47
CA HIS A 69 -10.14 3.58 -20.58
C HIS A 69 -9.39 4.91 -20.41
N GLU A 70 -9.29 5.69 -21.49
CA GLU A 70 -8.64 7.02 -21.51
C GLU A 70 -9.34 8.04 -20.60
N ASP A 71 -10.65 7.91 -20.38
CA ASP A 71 -11.44 8.68 -19.41
C ASP A 71 -11.62 7.95 -18.06
N GLY A 72 -10.81 6.93 -17.81
CA GLY A 72 -10.90 6.06 -16.64
C GLY A 72 -10.44 6.72 -15.33
N THR A 73 -10.93 6.17 -14.22
CA THR A 73 -10.66 6.69 -12.85
C THR A 73 -10.06 5.64 -11.93
N LEU A 74 -9.18 6.07 -11.02
CA LEU A 74 -8.61 5.26 -9.96
C LEU A 74 -8.90 5.92 -8.61
N TRP A 75 -9.58 5.18 -7.73
CA TRP A 75 -9.87 5.55 -6.35
C TRP A 75 -8.99 4.71 -5.42
N LEU A 76 -7.91 5.31 -4.94
CA LEU A 76 -6.89 4.65 -4.13
C LEU A 76 -7.06 5.00 -2.65
N ASN A 77 -7.56 4.05 -1.86
CA ASN A 77 -7.65 4.16 -0.40
C ASN A 77 -6.34 3.68 0.26
N LEU A 78 -5.55 4.59 0.82
CA LEU A 78 -4.28 4.27 1.46
C LEU A 78 -4.17 4.90 2.86
N GLY A 79 -3.80 4.10 3.84
CA GLY A 79 -3.53 4.56 5.21
C GLY A 79 -2.04 4.75 5.44
N ASP A 80 -1.66 5.81 6.16
CA ASP A 80 -0.25 6.02 6.51
C ASP A 80 0.24 5.09 7.63
N SER A 81 1.54 4.82 7.63
CA SER A 81 2.24 4.04 8.65
C SER A 81 3.18 4.92 9.47
N TYR A 82 3.44 4.51 10.71
CA TYR A 82 4.33 5.23 11.62
C TYR A 82 5.75 4.64 11.60
N ALA A 83 6.76 5.50 11.76
CA ALA A 83 8.15 5.08 11.87
C ALA A 83 8.36 4.18 13.12
N GLY A 84 8.62 2.89 12.87
CA GLY A 84 8.77 1.86 13.89
C GLY A 84 9.90 2.16 14.87
N SER A 85 9.67 1.96 16.17
CA SER A 85 10.64 2.31 17.22
C SER A 85 11.85 1.37 17.36
N GLY A 86 11.90 0.28 16.59
CA GLY A 86 12.85 -0.84 16.74
C GLY A 86 12.73 -1.65 18.04
N ARG A 87 12.10 -1.11 19.09
CA ARG A 87 11.93 -1.76 20.39
C ARG A 87 10.90 -2.89 20.30
N GLY A 88 11.25 -4.06 20.84
CA GLY A 88 10.41 -5.25 20.81
C GLY A 88 10.70 -6.21 19.65
N MET A 89 11.68 -5.92 18.79
CA MET A 89 12.13 -6.80 17.70
C MET A 89 13.57 -7.28 17.97
N THR A 90 13.82 -8.56 17.75
CA THR A 90 15.16 -9.17 17.87
C THR A 90 15.94 -9.06 16.54
N ARG A 91 17.23 -9.40 16.56
CA ARG A 91 18.10 -9.41 15.35
C ARG A 91 17.58 -10.31 14.22
N THR A 92 16.69 -11.27 14.49
CA THR A 92 16.09 -12.16 13.49
C THR A 92 14.74 -11.68 12.95
N GLY A 93 14.22 -10.53 13.40
CA GLY A 93 12.87 -10.05 13.05
C GLY A 93 11.75 -10.64 13.90
N LEU A 94 12.04 -11.61 14.78
CA LEU A 94 11.07 -12.13 15.75
C LEU A 94 10.83 -11.11 16.87
N ASN A 95 9.61 -11.11 17.43
CA ASN A 95 9.31 -10.33 18.64
C ASN A 95 10.16 -10.76 19.84
N ASP A 96 10.56 -9.81 20.70
CA ASP A 96 11.43 -10.06 21.86
C ASP A 96 10.78 -10.84 23.03
N GLY A 97 9.51 -11.22 22.87
CA GLY A 97 8.79 -12.10 23.79
C GLY A 97 8.29 -11.44 25.08
N LYS A 98 8.58 -10.14 25.31
CA LYS A 98 8.10 -9.41 26.50
C LYS A 98 6.60 -9.14 26.48
N ASN A 99 5.98 -9.18 25.30
CA ASN A 99 4.54 -8.99 25.14
C ASN A 99 3.90 -10.34 24.77
N PRO A 100 3.07 -10.97 25.64
CA PRO A 100 2.62 -12.34 25.44
C PRO A 100 1.73 -12.52 24.20
N LYS A 101 1.10 -11.45 23.71
CA LYS A 101 0.27 -11.45 22.49
C LYS A 101 1.07 -11.52 21.18
N THR A 102 2.39 -11.28 21.22
CA THR A 102 3.25 -11.23 20.01
C THR A 102 4.43 -12.21 20.08
N LYS A 103 4.56 -12.98 21.16
CA LYS A 103 5.66 -13.92 21.36
C LYS A 103 5.72 -14.96 20.24
N GLY A 104 6.84 -15.00 19.51
CA GLY A 104 7.07 -15.92 18.39
C GLY A 104 6.53 -15.44 17.03
N LEU A 105 5.83 -14.30 16.97
CA LEU A 105 5.50 -13.69 15.68
C LEU A 105 6.76 -13.12 15.02
N ILE A 106 6.87 -13.31 13.71
CA ILE A 106 7.70 -12.48 12.85
C ILE A 106 7.05 -11.09 12.81
N LEU A 107 7.82 -10.05 13.09
CA LEU A 107 7.39 -8.68 12.91
C LEU A 107 7.88 -8.19 11.53
N PRO A 108 7.10 -7.38 10.80
CA PRO A 108 7.59 -6.64 9.65
C PRO A 108 8.88 -5.90 10.00
N LYS A 109 9.89 -6.05 9.15
CA LYS A 109 11.24 -5.53 9.40
C LYS A 109 11.30 -4.03 9.09
N GLN A 110 10.53 -3.25 9.84
CA GLN A 110 10.38 -1.80 9.67
C GLN A 110 11.72 -1.09 9.90
N ASN A 111 12.48 -0.90 8.82
CA ASN A 111 13.76 -0.19 8.80
C ASN A 111 13.56 1.33 8.89
N ALA A 112 12.95 1.81 9.99
CA ALA A 112 12.81 3.24 10.29
C ALA A 112 14.16 3.99 10.25
N ALA A 113 15.27 3.27 10.42
CA ALA A 113 16.63 3.77 10.23
C ALA A 113 16.92 4.37 8.84
N GLN A 114 16.13 4.06 7.79
CA GLN A 114 16.32 4.61 6.44
C GLN A 114 15.57 5.93 6.20
N SER A 115 14.56 6.28 7.01
CA SER A 115 13.68 7.42 6.71
C SER A 115 14.12 8.75 7.33
N ASN A 116 15.16 8.77 8.16
CA ASN A 116 15.55 9.88 9.05
C ASN A 116 14.46 10.35 10.03
N LEU A 117 13.34 9.62 10.13
CA LEU A 117 12.22 9.92 11.01
C LEU A 117 12.47 9.42 12.43
N LYS A 118 11.88 10.10 13.42
CA LYS A 118 11.92 9.67 14.82
C LYS A 118 10.87 8.56 15.04
N PRO A 119 11.06 7.68 16.03
CA PRO A 119 10.05 6.72 16.44
C PRO A 119 8.68 7.36 16.68
N LYS A 120 7.65 6.87 15.98
CA LYS A 120 6.26 7.39 15.95
C LYS A 120 6.01 8.68 15.14
N ASP A 121 6.96 9.17 14.35
CA ASP A 121 6.63 10.13 13.30
C ASP A 121 5.81 9.41 12.19
N LEU A 122 4.98 10.16 11.45
CA LEU A 122 4.27 9.68 10.25
C LEU A 122 5.25 9.52 9.08
N ILE A 123 5.07 8.50 8.24
CA ILE A 123 5.96 8.22 7.09
C ILE A 123 5.53 9.01 5.84
N GLY A 124 4.25 9.39 5.74
CA GLY A 124 3.68 10.05 4.56
C GLY A 124 3.44 9.10 3.39
N ILE A 125 3.15 7.82 3.64
CA ILE A 125 2.94 6.78 2.61
C ILE A 125 1.92 7.21 1.54
N PRO A 126 0.71 7.72 1.87
CA PRO A 126 -0.26 8.16 0.85
C PRO A 126 0.30 9.21 -0.11
N TRP A 127 0.92 10.27 0.43
CA TRP A 127 1.51 11.37 -0.34
C TRP A 127 2.73 10.94 -1.14
N LYS A 128 3.59 10.07 -0.58
CA LYS A 128 4.72 9.47 -1.31
C LYS A 128 4.25 8.67 -2.52
N VAL A 129 3.22 7.84 -2.37
CA VAL A 129 2.63 7.10 -3.49
C VAL A 129 1.95 8.07 -4.47
N ALA A 130 1.17 9.04 -4.00
CA ALA A 130 0.48 9.99 -4.87
C ALA A 130 1.44 10.80 -5.77
N PHE A 131 2.53 11.35 -5.21
CA PHE A 131 3.53 12.07 -5.99
C PHE A 131 4.30 11.16 -6.95
N ALA A 132 4.58 9.91 -6.56
CA ALA A 132 5.21 8.94 -7.46
C ALA A 132 4.30 8.53 -8.63
N LEU A 133 2.99 8.39 -8.40
CA LEU A 133 2.00 8.16 -9.45
C LEU A 133 1.86 9.38 -10.37
N GLN A 134 1.91 10.60 -9.84
CA GLN A 134 1.97 11.81 -10.67
C GLN A 134 3.22 11.84 -11.56
N ALA A 135 4.37 11.41 -11.04
CA ALA A 135 5.60 11.29 -11.83
C ALA A 135 5.52 10.19 -12.91
N ASP A 136 4.71 9.13 -12.73
CA ASP A 136 4.41 8.12 -13.75
C ASP A 136 3.29 8.53 -14.74
N GLY A 137 2.76 9.75 -14.62
CA GLY A 137 1.77 10.30 -15.53
C GLY A 137 0.30 10.16 -15.11
N TRP A 138 0.01 9.92 -13.82
CA TRP A 138 -1.36 10.03 -13.30
C TRP A 138 -1.73 11.47 -12.93
N TYR A 139 -3.00 11.84 -13.13
CA TYR A 139 -3.51 13.14 -12.68
C TYR A 139 -4.24 13.01 -11.34
N LEU A 140 -3.54 13.27 -10.23
CA LEU A 140 -4.17 13.45 -8.92
C LEU A 140 -5.21 14.58 -9.00
N ARG A 141 -6.44 14.30 -8.57
CA ARG A 141 -7.59 15.20 -8.68
C ARG A 141 -8.03 15.76 -7.34
N GLN A 142 -8.17 14.89 -6.34
CA GLN A 142 -8.66 15.24 -5.01
C GLN A 142 -8.05 14.32 -3.94
N ASP A 143 -7.71 14.94 -2.80
CA ASP A 143 -7.68 14.28 -1.49
C ASP A 143 -9.12 14.07 -0.98
N ILE A 144 -9.41 12.91 -0.38
CA ILE A 144 -10.68 12.63 0.27
C ILE A 144 -10.40 11.90 1.60
N ILE A 145 -10.57 12.61 2.72
CA ILE A 145 -10.28 12.07 4.05
C ILE A 145 -11.42 11.14 4.49
N TRP A 146 -11.15 9.84 4.65
CA TRP A 146 -12.13 8.91 5.20
C TRP A 146 -12.18 9.00 6.74
N HIS A 147 -12.92 9.98 7.24
CA HIS A 147 -13.14 10.15 8.68
C HIS A 147 -14.01 9.00 9.26
N LYS A 148 -13.36 8.07 9.96
CA LYS A 148 -14.01 6.96 10.65
C LYS A 148 -14.35 7.35 12.11
N PRO A 149 -15.63 7.53 12.48
CA PRO A 149 -15.99 8.05 13.81
C PRO A 149 -15.70 7.10 14.98
N ASN A 150 -15.65 5.78 14.70
CA ASN A 150 -15.31 4.73 15.67
C ASN A 150 -14.03 3.99 15.23
N PRO A 151 -12.83 4.56 15.41
CA PRO A 151 -11.56 3.87 15.20
C PRO A 151 -11.28 2.88 16.35
N MET A 152 -10.43 1.87 16.13
CA MET A 152 -9.95 1.05 17.24
C MET A 152 -8.88 1.83 18.03
N PRO A 153 -8.95 1.90 19.38
CA PRO A 153 -7.94 2.56 20.18
C PRO A 153 -6.54 2.01 19.90
N GLY A 154 -5.61 2.90 19.50
CA GLY A 154 -4.24 2.55 19.10
C GLY A 154 -4.01 2.41 17.60
N LEU A 155 -5.06 2.41 16.77
CA LEU A 155 -4.96 2.46 15.30
C LEU A 155 -5.42 3.81 14.76
N PHE A 156 -4.55 4.83 14.88
CA PHE A 156 -4.72 6.13 14.21
C PHE A 156 -4.32 6.05 12.74
N TYR A 157 -5.10 5.30 11.95
CA TYR A 157 -5.05 5.35 10.50
C TYR A 157 -5.89 6.52 9.99
N ASN A 158 -5.22 7.60 9.58
CA ASN A 158 -5.80 8.48 8.56
C ASN A 158 -5.70 7.71 7.24
N SER A 159 -6.85 7.19 6.78
CA SER A 159 -7.01 6.63 5.45
C SER A 159 -7.43 7.73 4.48
N GLU A 160 -6.55 8.05 3.55
CA GLU A 160 -6.79 9.00 2.47
C GLU A 160 -7.24 8.25 1.23
N LEU A 161 -8.38 8.65 0.67
CA LEU A 161 -8.86 8.25 -0.65
C LEU A 161 -8.37 9.28 -1.65
N ASN A 162 -7.47 8.89 -2.55
CA ASN A 162 -6.99 9.76 -3.62
C ASN A 162 -7.72 9.41 -4.93
N ASP A 163 -8.37 10.40 -5.55
CA ASP A 163 -8.95 10.32 -6.90
C ASP A 163 -7.86 10.64 -7.93
N PHE A 164 -7.63 9.73 -8.88
CA PHE A 164 -6.76 9.93 -10.03
C PHE A 164 -7.52 9.69 -11.34
N ARG A 165 -7.18 10.47 -12.37
CA ARG A 165 -7.65 10.24 -13.74
C ARG A 165 -6.55 9.71 -14.64
N ASN A 166 -6.95 8.83 -15.54
CA ASN A 166 -6.32 8.66 -16.84
C ASN A 166 -6.74 9.85 -17.73
N LEU A 167 -5.82 10.37 -18.56
CA LEU A 167 -6.02 11.31 -19.67
C LEU A 167 -4.79 11.25 -20.60
#